data_AF-A0AAW1RLP8-F1
#
_entry.id   AF-A0AAW1RLP8-F1
#
_cell.length_a   1.000
_cell.length_b   1.000
_cell.length_c   1.000
_cell.angle_alpha   90.00
_cell.angle_beta   90.00
_cell.angle_gamma   90.00
#
_symmetry.space_group_name_H-M   'P 1'
#
loop_
_entity.id
_entity.type
_entity.pdbx_description
1 polymer ?
#
loop_
_entity_poly.entity_id
_entity_poly.type
_entity_poly.pdbx_seq_one_letter_code
_entity_poly.pdbx_strand_id
1 'polypeptide(L)'
;MPVSAHRQSCFLGTPATLHSCPNRIQRASTGPVQAGIVGPGKRWEHYKLNHNKKPVRHDVHVRSGDTVVVIGGKDKGKVGKVDKVMPKTAQIVVEGINLRLKFRPPVSEGEQGSYFQKESPIHHSNVMHWSNSQNVRSRLAHKVDEAGKKVRYLVKTGEVIPDVIKPREAKPEEKPEETSE
;
A
#
# COMPACT_ATOMS: atom_id res chain seq x y z
N MET A 1 98.76 -21.10 5.51
CA MET A 1 97.92 -20.09 4.83
C MET A 1 96.57 -20.06 5.54
N PRO A 2 95.99 -18.88 5.78
CA PRO A 2 95.05 -18.61 6.89
C PRO A 2 93.58 -18.40 6.44
N VAL A 3 92.68 -18.30 7.44
CA VAL A 3 91.36 -17.57 7.50
C VAL A 3 90.28 -17.86 6.43
N SER A 4 88.98 -17.66 6.61
CA SER A 4 88.06 -17.35 7.72
C SER A 4 86.66 -17.25 7.08
N ALA A 5 85.66 -17.80 7.78
CA ALA A 5 84.24 -17.44 7.87
C ALA A 5 83.55 -16.55 6.80
N HIS A 6 82.33 -16.97 6.41
CA HIS A 6 81.07 -16.19 6.41
C HIS A 6 79.97 -17.06 5.76
N ARG A 7 78.67 -17.04 6.11
CA ARG A 7 77.87 -16.42 7.18
C ARG A 7 76.49 -17.09 7.12
N GLN A 8 75.93 -17.42 8.27
CA GLN A 8 74.52 -17.45 8.69
C GLN A 8 73.41 -17.22 7.64
N SER A 9 72.38 -18.06 7.63
CA SER A 9 71.14 -17.81 8.40
C SER A 9 70.08 -18.91 8.20
N CYS A 10 69.55 -19.39 9.31
CA CYS A 10 68.35 -20.21 9.42
C CYS A 10 67.13 -19.35 9.07
N PHE A 11 66.08 -19.90 8.46
CA PHE A 11 64.70 -19.67 8.92
C PHE A 11 63.79 -20.77 8.40
N LEU A 12 63.35 -21.61 9.35
CA LEU A 12 62.23 -22.53 9.21
C LEU A 12 60.93 -21.72 9.13
N GLY A 13 60.02 -22.13 8.25
CA GLY A 13 58.66 -21.58 8.17
C GLY A 13 57.74 -22.48 7.36
N THR A 14 56.90 -23.22 8.05
CA THR A 14 55.88 -24.17 7.58
C THR A 14 54.63 -23.48 6.97
N PRO A 15 53.74 -24.23 6.28
CA PRO A 15 52.86 -23.73 5.22
C PRO A 15 51.59 -23.04 5.75
N ALA A 16 51.16 -21.97 5.06
CA ALA A 16 49.91 -21.28 5.36
C ALA A 16 48.71 -22.09 4.84
N THR A 17 47.90 -22.59 5.78
CA THR A 17 46.57 -23.15 5.56
C THR A 17 45.58 -22.04 5.20
N LEU A 18 44.86 -22.23 4.10
CA LEU A 18 43.71 -21.41 3.70
C LEU A 18 42.64 -21.47 4.79
N HIS A 19 42.57 -20.42 5.60
CA HIS A 19 41.45 -20.22 6.52
C HIS A 19 40.25 -19.76 5.71
N SER A 20 39.19 -20.56 5.74
CA SER A 20 37.86 -20.17 5.30
C SER A 20 37.45 -18.90 6.03
N CYS A 21 37.16 -17.84 5.27
CA CYS A 21 36.60 -16.61 5.82
C CYS A 21 35.19 -16.93 6.34
N PRO A 22 34.89 -16.81 7.65
CA PRO A 22 33.52 -16.88 8.10
C PRO A 22 32.80 -15.61 7.62
N ASN A 23 31.86 -15.83 6.70
CA ASN A 23 30.83 -14.88 6.36
C ASN A 23 30.09 -14.45 7.64
N ARG A 24 30.34 -13.24 8.11
CA ARG A 24 29.53 -12.61 9.15
C ARG A 24 29.38 -11.13 8.87
N ILE A 25 28.60 -10.81 7.84
CA ILE A 25 27.85 -9.56 7.82
C ILE A 25 27.02 -9.58 9.10
N GLN A 26 27.47 -8.82 10.11
CA GLN A 26 26.70 -8.58 11.31
C GLN A 26 25.42 -7.88 10.84
N ARG A 27 24.31 -8.62 10.75
CA ARG A 27 22.99 -8.01 10.70
C ARG A 27 22.96 -7.06 11.88
N ALA A 28 22.87 -5.76 11.60
CA ALA A 28 22.59 -4.77 12.62
C ALA A 28 21.44 -5.32 13.45
N SER A 29 21.69 -5.49 14.74
CA SER A 29 20.65 -5.80 15.71
C SER A 29 19.63 -4.68 15.59
N THR A 30 18.54 -4.95 14.87
CA THR A 30 17.32 -4.18 15.01
C THR A 30 16.92 -4.41 16.46
N GLY A 31 17.27 -3.45 17.32
CA GLY A 31 16.79 -3.41 18.69
C GLY A 31 15.27 -3.57 18.72
N PRO A 32 14.69 -3.93 19.87
CA PRO A 32 13.26 -4.08 20.01
C PRO A 32 12.59 -2.82 19.49
N VAL A 33 11.74 -3.01 18.48
CA VAL A 33 10.92 -1.96 17.90
C VAL A 33 10.11 -1.36 19.04
N GLN A 34 10.52 -0.19 19.52
CA GLN A 34 9.85 0.50 20.62
C GLN A 34 8.36 0.65 20.30
N ALA A 35 7.53 0.35 21.30
CA ALA A 35 6.08 0.50 21.24
C ALA A 35 5.73 1.93 20.77
N GLY A 36 5.06 2.04 19.61
CA GLY A 36 4.71 3.33 19.02
C GLY A 36 4.63 3.36 17.48
N ILE A 37 4.98 2.29 16.78
CA ILE A 37 4.82 2.22 15.32
C ILE A 37 3.36 1.92 14.96
N VAL A 38 2.58 2.94 14.63
CA VAL A 38 1.30 2.78 13.92
C VAL A 38 1.50 3.22 12.47
N GLY A 39 2.16 2.36 11.67
CA GLY A 39 2.18 2.42 10.21
C GLY A 39 3.58 2.37 9.55
N PRO A 40 3.70 1.83 8.33
CA PRO A 40 4.92 1.92 7.53
C PRO A 40 5.07 3.35 7.00
N GLY A 41 6.06 4.10 7.50
CA GLY A 41 6.30 5.49 7.12
C GLY A 41 7.43 6.12 7.92
N LYS A 42 7.76 7.38 7.63
CA LYS A 42 8.73 8.13 8.45
C LYS A 42 8.14 8.36 9.84
N ARG A 43 8.99 8.39 10.87
CA ARG A 43 8.58 8.55 12.28
C ARG A 43 7.68 9.79 12.54
N TRP A 44 7.71 10.80 11.69
CA TRP A 44 6.90 12.02 11.85
C TRP A 44 5.62 12.04 10.99
N GLU A 45 5.40 11.03 10.14
CA GLU A 45 4.23 10.93 9.26
C GLU A 45 3.11 10.11 9.95
N HIS A 46 2.74 10.50 11.16
CA HIS A 46 1.66 9.86 11.91
C HIS A 46 0.30 10.49 11.60
N TYR A 47 -0.75 9.68 11.66
CA TYR A 47 -2.12 10.17 11.60
C TYR A 47 -2.38 11.11 12.77
N LYS A 48 -3.06 12.23 12.50
CA LYS A 48 -3.59 13.08 13.57
C LYS A 48 -4.58 12.27 14.39
N LEU A 49 -4.42 12.29 15.71
CA LEU A 49 -5.34 11.64 16.65
C LEU A 49 -6.31 12.67 17.24
N ASN A 50 -7.55 12.26 17.51
CA ASN A 50 -8.49 13.06 18.29
C ASN A 50 -8.22 12.88 19.81
N HIS A 51 -8.96 13.60 20.66
CA HIS A 51 -8.84 13.51 22.12
C HIS A 51 -8.99 12.06 22.66
N ASN A 52 -9.76 11.23 21.97
CA ASN A 52 -9.95 9.81 22.27
C ASN A 52 -8.81 8.90 21.77
N LYS A 53 -7.68 9.47 21.34
CA LYS A 53 -6.54 8.76 20.74
C LYS A 53 -6.89 7.94 19.48
N LYS A 54 -8.03 8.21 18.84
CA LYS A 54 -8.43 7.58 17.58
C LYS A 54 -7.95 8.41 16.39
N PRO A 55 -7.58 7.80 15.25
CA PRO A 55 -7.19 8.57 14.07
C PRO A 55 -8.36 9.39 13.54
N VAL A 56 -8.10 10.67 13.26
CA VAL A 56 -9.06 11.57 12.61
C VAL A 56 -9.37 11.05 11.22
N ARG A 57 -10.65 11.00 10.88
CA ARG A 57 -11.13 10.65 9.53
C ARG A 57 -11.51 11.93 8.81
N HIS A 58 -11.11 12.04 7.55
CA HIS A 58 -11.55 13.11 6.68
C HIS A 58 -12.87 12.73 6.00
N ASP A 59 -13.73 13.72 5.82
CA ASP A 59 -14.97 13.55 5.07
C ASP A 59 -14.65 13.51 3.57
N VAL A 60 -15.04 12.41 2.93
CA VAL A 60 -14.77 12.16 1.50
C VAL A 60 -16.09 12.08 0.76
N HIS A 61 -16.21 12.79 -0.35
CA HIS A 61 -17.45 12.86 -1.14
C HIS A 61 -17.73 11.62 -2.01
N VAL A 62 -16.75 10.71 -2.10
CA VAL A 62 -16.75 9.50 -2.94
C VAL A 62 -16.92 8.26 -2.09
N ARG A 63 -17.65 7.26 -2.59
CA ARG A 63 -17.82 5.94 -2.00
C ARG A 63 -17.23 4.84 -2.90
N SER A 64 -17.01 3.66 -2.33
CA SER A 64 -16.58 2.49 -3.10
C SER A 64 -17.65 2.11 -4.11
N GLY A 65 -17.22 1.81 -5.34
CA GLY A 65 -18.10 1.48 -6.46
C GLY A 65 -18.57 2.67 -7.30
N ASP A 66 -18.31 3.91 -6.87
CA ASP A 66 -18.63 5.11 -7.66
C ASP A 66 -17.75 5.16 -8.94
N THR A 67 -18.30 5.66 -10.04
CA THR A 67 -17.55 5.94 -11.28
C THR A 67 -17.07 7.39 -11.27
N VAL A 68 -15.76 7.58 -11.43
CA VAL A 68 -15.13 8.89 -11.30
C VAL A 68 -14.18 9.18 -12.46
N VAL A 69 -13.98 10.45 -12.73
CA VAL A 69 -12.98 10.97 -13.68
C VAL A 69 -11.91 11.75 -12.94
N VAL A 70 -10.66 11.59 -13.38
CA VAL A 70 -9.52 12.33 -12.83
C VAL A 70 -9.48 13.75 -13.42
N ILE A 71 -9.45 14.75 -12.55
CA ILE A 71 -9.43 16.18 -12.90
C ILE A 71 -8.00 16.67 -13.15
N GLY A 72 -7.06 16.18 -12.36
CA GLY A 72 -5.68 16.68 -12.33
C GLY A 72 -4.69 15.60 -11.93
N GLY A 73 -3.44 15.79 -12.35
CA GLY A 73 -2.37 14.81 -12.21
C GLY A 73 -2.01 14.16 -13.55
N LYS A 74 -1.19 13.10 -13.49
CA LYS A 74 -0.65 12.41 -14.67
C LYS A 74 -1.74 11.73 -15.51
N ASP A 75 -2.76 11.20 -14.84
CA ASP A 75 -3.85 10.42 -15.45
C ASP A 75 -5.11 11.27 -15.72
N LYS A 76 -4.94 12.57 -15.99
CA LYS A 76 -6.06 13.48 -16.22
C LYS A 76 -6.96 13.01 -17.37
N GLY A 77 -8.28 13.05 -17.16
CA GLY A 77 -9.29 12.68 -18.16
C GLY A 77 -9.61 11.19 -18.21
N LYS A 78 -8.84 10.33 -17.56
CA LYS A 78 -9.18 8.90 -17.44
C LYS A 78 -10.36 8.74 -16.49
N VAL A 79 -11.29 7.88 -16.90
CA VAL A 79 -12.46 7.47 -16.12
C VAL A 79 -12.15 6.09 -15.52
N GLY A 80 -12.54 5.88 -14.27
CA GLY A 80 -12.36 4.61 -13.59
C GLY A 80 -13.33 4.44 -12.43
N LYS A 81 -13.47 3.19 -11.97
CA LYS A 81 -14.30 2.84 -10.83
C LYS A 81 -13.47 2.86 -9.55
N VAL A 82 -14.07 3.32 -8.46
CA VAL A 82 -13.42 3.38 -7.15
C VAL A 82 -13.46 2.01 -6.51
N ASP A 83 -12.28 1.42 -6.29
CA ASP A 83 -12.14 0.16 -5.56
C ASP A 83 -12.26 0.43 -4.04
N LYS A 84 -11.29 1.18 -3.51
CA LYS A 84 -11.15 1.42 -2.06
C LYS A 84 -11.01 2.88 -1.70
N VAL A 85 -11.73 3.29 -0.67
CA VAL A 85 -11.61 4.63 -0.06
C VAL A 85 -10.81 4.57 1.24
N MET A 86 -9.83 5.45 1.40
CA MET A 86 -8.98 5.59 2.59
C MET A 86 -9.23 6.94 3.28
N PRO A 87 -10.23 7.04 4.18
CA PRO A 87 -10.60 8.32 4.80
C PRO A 87 -9.57 8.86 5.79
N LYS A 88 -8.64 8.03 6.28
CA LYS A 88 -7.57 8.48 7.19
C LYS A 88 -6.51 9.34 6.49
N THR A 89 -6.26 9.07 5.21
CA THR A 89 -5.31 9.81 4.37
C THR A 89 -6.00 10.72 3.36
N ALA A 90 -7.34 10.73 3.32
CA ALA A 90 -8.15 11.42 2.32
C ALA A 90 -7.80 10.99 0.87
N GLN A 91 -7.44 9.72 0.69
CA GLN A 91 -7.06 9.14 -0.60
C GLN A 91 -8.03 8.04 -1.03
N ILE A 92 -8.03 7.75 -2.32
CA ILE A 92 -8.84 6.71 -2.96
C ILE A 92 -7.99 5.89 -3.93
N VAL A 93 -8.35 4.63 -4.12
CA VAL A 93 -7.76 3.75 -5.13
C VAL A 93 -8.79 3.58 -6.24
N VAL A 94 -8.40 3.85 -7.48
CA VAL A 94 -9.24 3.79 -8.66
C VAL A 94 -8.65 2.79 -9.63
N GLU A 95 -9.50 1.93 -10.18
CA GLU A 95 -9.11 0.86 -11.11
C GLU A 95 -8.43 1.44 -12.35
N GLY A 96 -7.28 0.88 -12.74
CA GLY A 96 -6.53 1.27 -13.95
C GLY A 96 -5.88 2.67 -13.92
N ILE A 97 -5.90 3.36 -12.78
CA ILE A 97 -5.35 4.71 -12.62
C ILE A 97 -4.15 4.70 -11.68
N ASN A 98 -3.14 5.53 -11.97
CA ASN A 98 -1.93 5.68 -11.16
C ASN A 98 -1.22 4.33 -10.90
N LEU A 99 -1.05 3.57 -11.99
CA LEU A 99 -0.38 2.27 -11.98
C LEU A 99 1.10 2.46 -11.66
N ARG A 100 1.60 1.64 -10.74
CA ARG A 100 3.02 1.58 -10.40
C ARG A 100 3.52 0.16 -10.54
N LEU A 101 4.67 0.01 -11.17
CA LEU A 101 5.40 -1.24 -11.19
C LEU A 101 5.95 -1.51 -9.79
N LYS A 102 5.58 -2.65 -9.22
CA LYS A 102 6.14 -3.16 -7.98
C LYS A 102 6.79 -4.50 -8.27
N PHE A 103 7.97 -4.68 -7.69
CA PHE A 103 8.66 -5.95 -7.72
C PHE A 103 8.15 -6.83 -6.57
N ARG A 104 7.76 -8.06 -6.88
CA ARG A 104 7.48 -9.10 -5.89
C ARG A 104 8.72 -9.97 -5.76
N PRO A 105 9.41 -9.96 -4.60
CA PRO A 105 10.48 -10.92 -4.37
C PRO A 105 9.89 -12.35 -4.33
N PRO A 106 10.68 -13.35 -4.75
CA PRO A 106 10.25 -14.74 -4.64
C PRO A 106 10.07 -15.14 -3.18
N VAL A 107 9.06 -15.97 -2.90
CA VAL A 107 8.73 -16.41 -1.53
C VAL A 107 9.38 -17.77 -1.23
N SER A 108 9.42 -18.64 -2.24
CA SER A 108 9.97 -20.00 -2.15
C SER A 108 11.26 -20.14 -2.96
N GLU A 109 12.16 -21.01 -2.51
CA GLU A 109 13.37 -21.36 -3.24
C GLU A 109 12.98 -22.10 -4.53
N GLY A 110 13.23 -21.47 -5.69
CA GLY A 110 12.87 -21.99 -7.02
C GLY A 110 11.86 -21.13 -7.79
N GLU A 111 11.19 -20.18 -7.14
CA GLU A 111 10.33 -19.21 -7.84
C GLU A 111 11.15 -18.01 -8.33
N GLN A 112 10.82 -17.50 -9.52
CA GLN A 112 11.39 -16.24 -10.02
C GLN A 112 10.56 -15.05 -9.51
N GLY A 113 11.24 -13.97 -9.12
CA GLY A 113 10.58 -12.71 -8.79
C GLY A 113 9.85 -12.13 -10.00
N SER A 114 8.69 -11.51 -9.77
CA SER A 114 7.87 -10.94 -10.85
C SER A 114 7.63 -9.44 -10.66
N TYR A 115 7.59 -8.70 -11.76
CA TYR A 115 7.11 -7.33 -11.78
C TYR A 115 5.60 -7.34 -11.99
N PHE A 116 4.85 -6.75 -11.07
CA PHE A 116 3.41 -6.61 -11.19
C PHE A 116 3.01 -5.14 -11.14
N GLN A 117 2.00 -4.78 -11.92
CA GLN A 117 1.41 -3.44 -11.86
C GLN A 117 0.37 -3.41 -10.76
N LYS A 118 0.44 -2.37 -9.91
CA LYS A 118 -0.55 -2.15 -8.85
C LYS A 118 -1.02 -0.71 -8.86
N GLU A 119 -2.33 -0.53 -8.71
CA GLU A 119 -2.97 0.77 -8.55
C GLU A 119 -2.46 1.43 -7.27
N SER A 120 -2.14 2.72 -7.39
CA SER A 120 -1.69 3.52 -6.26
C SER A 120 -2.72 4.60 -5.93
N PRO A 121 -2.84 4.97 -4.65
CA PRO A 121 -3.84 5.91 -4.22
C PRO A 121 -3.66 7.30 -4.87
N ILE A 122 -4.78 7.94 -5.17
CA ILE A 122 -4.89 9.34 -5.61
C ILE A 122 -5.65 10.13 -4.53
N HIS A 123 -5.37 11.42 -4.40
CA HIS A 123 -6.10 12.27 -3.46
C HIS A 123 -7.55 12.50 -3.94
N HIS A 124 -8.52 12.41 -3.03
CA HIS A 124 -9.95 12.48 -3.38
C HIS A 124 -10.36 13.81 -4.05
N SER A 125 -9.65 14.91 -3.81
CA SER A 125 -9.95 16.21 -4.45
C SER A 125 -9.66 16.22 -5.96
N ASN A 126 -8.83 15.29 -6.44
CA ASN A 126 -8.41 15.23 -7.84
C ASN A 126 -9.37 14.41 -8.70
N VAL A 127 -10.52 14.00 -8.16
CA VAL A 127 -11.55 13.27 -8.88
C VAL A 127 -12.90 13.96 -8.82
N MET A 128 -13.74 13.71 -9.83
CA MET A 128 -15.13 14.15 -9.91
C MET A 128 -16.01 12.96 -10.32
N HIS A 129 -17.29 12.99 -9.98
CA HIS A 129 -18.23 11.96 -10.42
C HIS A 129 -18.46 12.06 -11.93
N TRP A 130 -18.57 10.89 -12.56
CA TRP A 130 -18.78 10.75 -13.99
C TRP A 130 -20.16 10.13 -14.27
N SER A 131 -20.93 10.77 -15.15
CA SER A 131 -22.16 10.19 -15.70
C SER A 131 -21.81 9.41 -16.96
N ASN A 132 -22.09 8.11 -16.97
CA ASN A 132 -21.92 7.27 -18.17
C ASN A 132 -22.96 7.60 -19.26
N SER A 133 -24.15 8.07 -18.87
CA SER A 133 -25.23 8.39 -19.81
C SER A 133 -24.92 9.63 -20.62
N GLN A 134 -24.47 10.70 -19.96
CA GLN A 134 -24.27 12.01 -20.58
C GLN A 134 -22.80 12.30 -20.91
N ASN A 135 -21.86 11.46 -20.46
CA ASN A 135 -20.42 11.69 -20.58
C ASN A 135 -19.98 13.06 -20.03
N VAL A 136 -20.63 13.49 -18.95
CA VAL A 136 -20.35 14.77 -18.29
C VAL A 136 -19.85 14.51 -16.87
N ARG A 137 -18.77 15.20 -16.51
CA ARG A 137 -18.30 15.30 -15.14
C ARG A 137 -19.09 16.36 -14.37
N SER A 138 -19.51 16.02 -13.15
CA SER A 138 -20.33 16.91 -12.34
C SER A 138 -20.01 16.82 -10.84
N ARG A 139 -20.42 17.86 -10.12
CA ARG A 139 -20.36 17.89 -8.65
C ARG A 139 -21.54 17.11 -8.09
N LEU A 140 -21.36 16.62 -6.87
CA LEU A 140 -22.35 15.85 -6.14
C LEU A 140 -23.12 16.75 -5.16
N ALA A 141 -24.43 16.58 -5.10
CA ALA A 141 -25.33 17.22 -4.15
C ALA A 141 -26.26 16.18 -3.50
N HIS A 142 -27.07 16.61 -2.53
CA HIS A 142 -27.96 15.73 -1.79
C HIS A 142 -29.42 16.16 -1.94
N LYS A 143 -30.32 15.19 -2.16
CA LYS A 143 -31.77 15.39 -2.19
C LYS A 143 -32.45 14.39 -1.25
N VAL A 144 -33.65 14.72 -0.79
CA VAL A 144 -34.51 13.80 -0.03
C VAL A 144 -35.51 13.20 -1.00
N ASP A 145 -35.59 11.87 -1.05
CA ASP A 145 -36.57 11.15 -1.85
C ASP A 145 -37.94 11.13 -1.16
N GLU A 146 -38.95 10.68 -1.90
CA GLU A 146 -40.33 10.49 -1.40
C GLU A 146 -40.39 9.52 -0.21
N ALA A 147 -39.47 8.55 -0.16
CA ALA A 147 -39.32 7.62 0.95
C ALA A 147 -38.59 8.22 2.18
N GLY A 148 -38.27 9.53 2.16
CA GLY A 148 -37.55 10.23 3.23
C GLY A 148 -36.05 9.92 3.31
N LYS A 149 -35.50 9.13 2.40
CA LYS A 149 -34.07 8.79 2.37
C LYS A 149 -33.27 9.91 1.70
N LYS A 150 -32.12 10.25 2.27
CA LYS A 150 -31.17 11.20 1.67
C LYS A 150 -30.35 10.48 0.61
N VAL A 151 -30.50 10.90 -0.65
CA VAL A 151 -29.72 10.37 -1.77
C VAL A 151 -28.77 11.39 -2.34
N ARG A 152 -27.73 10.89 -3.00
CA ARG A 152 -26.75 11.70 -3.71
C ARG A 152 -27.18 11.84 -5.16
N TYR A 153 -27.06 13.03 -5.74
CA TYR A 153 -27.35 13.26 -7.15
C TYR A 153 -26.30 14.15 -7.82
N LEU A 154 -26.20 14.04 -9.14
CA LEU A 154 -25.32 14.84 -9.97
C LEU A 154 -25.98 16.18 -10.30
N VAL A 155 -25.30 17.29 -10.00
CA VAL A 155 -25.90 18.64 -10.16
C VAL A 155 -26.21 18.97 -11.61
N LYS A 156 -25.39 18.50 -12.57
CA LYS A 156 -25.58 18.85 -13.98
C LYS A 156 -26.61 17.97 -14.69
N THR A 157 -26.64 16.69 -14.36
CA THR A 157 -27.44 15.70 -15.07
C THR A 157 -28.76 15.40 -14.36
N GLY A 158 -28.83 15.67 -13.04
CA GLY A 158 -29.95 15.29 -12.18
C GLY A 158 -29.97 13.81 -11.81
N GLU A 159 -29.02 13.01 -12.30
CA GLU A 159 -28.97 11.57 -12.06
C GLU A 159 -28.67 11.27 -10.59
N VAL A 160 -29.44 10.34 -10.02
CA VAL A 160 -29.27 9.87 -8.65
C VAL A 160 -28.22 8.77 -8.62
N ILE A 161 -27.22 8.90 -7.75
CA ILE A 161 -26.19 7.88 -7.53
C ILE A 161 -26.63 6.99 -6.37
N PRO A 162 -26.74 5.66 -6.58
CA PRO A 162 -27.06 4.74 -5.50
C PRO A 162 -25.93 4.65 -4.49
N ASP A 163 -26.30 4.56 -3.22
CA ASP A 163 -25.35 4.35 -2.14
C ASP A 163 -25.08 2.84 -1.97
N VAL A 164 -23.93 2.37 -2.46
CA VAL A 164 -23.48 0.98 -2.22
C VAL A 164 -22.92 0.88 -0.80
N ILE A 165 -23.80 0.87 0.21
CA ILE A 165 -23.42 0.43 1.54
C ILE A 165 -23.35 -1.09 1.46
N LYS A 166 -22.13 -1.66 1.39
CA LYS A 166 -21.98 -3.09 1.61
C LYS A 166 -22.55 -3.38 3.00
N PRO A 167 -23.58 -4.25 3.14
CA PRO A 167 -23.96 -4.75 4.45
C PRO A 167 -22.71 -5.30 5.13
N ARG A 168 -22.60 -5.14 6.45
CA ARG A 168 -21.53 -5.80 7.19
C ARG A 168 -21.78 -7.29 7.06
N GLU A 169 -21.08 -7.96 6.15
CA GLU A 169 -21.16 -9.40 5.98
C GLU A 169 -20.90 -10.05 7.35
N ALA A 170 -21.85 -10.87 7.81
CA ALA A 170 -21.68 -11.64 9.02
C ALA A 170 -20.45 -12.54 8.85
N LYS A 171 -19.60 -12.64 9.88
CA LYS A 171 -18.41 -13.50 9.83
C LYS A 171 -18.88 -14.91 9.46
N PRO A 172 -18.37 -15.54 8.39
CA PRO A 172 -18.82 -16.88 8.01
C PRO A 172 -18.59 -17.81 9.21
N GLU A 173 -19.67 -18.47 9.63
CA GLU A 173 -19.64 -19.46 10.70
C GLU A 173 -18.73 -20.60 10.24
N GLU A 174 -17.65 -20.84 11.01
CA GLU A 174 -16.77 -21.99 10.81
C GLU A 174 -17.63 -23.25 10.98
N LYS A 175 -17.91 -23.95 9.87
CA LYS A 175 -18.55 -25.27 9.95
C LYS A 175 -17.62 -26.19 10.74
N PRO A 176 -18.10 -26.91 11.76
CA PRO A 176 -17.26 -27.85 12.48
C PRO A 176 -16.72 -28.88 11.50
N GLU A 177 -15.41 -29.02 11.46
CA GLU A 177 -14.72 -30.07 10.72
C GLU A 177 -15.20 -31.42 11.28
N GLU A 178 -15.93 -32.18 10.47
CA GLU A 178 -16.29 -33.56 10.78
C GLU A 178 -14.99 -34.36 10.89
N THR A 179 -14.56 -34.61 12.13
CA THR A 179 -13.50 -35.55 12.45
C THR A 179 -13.93 -36.94 11.95
N SER A 180 -13.47 -37.34 10.76
CA SER A 180 -13.62 -38.70 10.28
C SER A 180 -12.64 -39.60 11.06
N GLU A 181 -13.19 -40.46 11.91
CA GLU A 181 -12.50 -41.61 12.53
C GLU A 181 -11.95 -42.59 11.48
#